data_AF-A0A7X5FR48-F1
#
_entry.id   AF-A0A7X5FR48-F1
#
_cell.length_a   1.000
_cell.length_b   1.000
_cell.length_c   1.000
_cell.angle_alpha   90.00
_cell.angle_beta   90.00
_cell.angle_gamma   90.00
#
_symmetry.space_group_name_H-M   'P 1'
#
loop_
_entity.id
_entity.type
_entity.pdbx_description
1 polymer ?
#
loop_
_entity_poly.entity_id
_entity_poly.type
_entity_poly.pdbx_seq_one_letter_code
_entity_poly.pdbx_strand_id
1 'polypeptide(L)'
;MNNNFSEVKKQILAGGEISPFLFLENNMQLMHHEIYSFILEILRENEMDKQSLFHLVDTGESLKIDEMKRFMTQGDVKPRFAFQVFFIENISRMTLQTQNACLKFFEEPGAGNIIFLSNASESGVIDTILSRVQKRELKLGGHSQENSFYSSIFEGLIVGESLECITYFFSAKLEKNEYLIALKTLMQVLMSSGGKYIKILSKLEKDINGVEKNNLSPKYILDSYIVLLST
;
A
#
# COMPACT_ATOMS: atom_id res chain seq x y z
N MET A 1 2.69 4.09 -15.03
CA MET A 1 3.49 4.27 -13.80
C MET A 1 3.38 5.71 -13.33
N ASN A 2 3.10 5.91 -12.03
CA ASN A 2 3.19 7.20 -11.37
C ASN A 2 4.60 7.80 -11.59
N ASN A 3 4.69 9.10 -11.93
CA ASN A 3 5.99 9.74 -12.23
C ASN A 3 7.01 9.57 -11.09
N ASN A 4 6.52 9.50 -9.85
CA ASN A 4 7.32 9.25 -8.66
C ASN A 4 8.09 7.91 -8.73
N PHE A 5 7.45 6.82 -9.13
CA PHE A 5 8.10 5.50 -9.19
C PHE A 5 9.10 5.40 -10.33
N SER A 6 8.89 6.13 -11.42
CA SER A 6 9.84 6.17 -12.54
C SER A 6 11.19 6.78 -12.14
N GLU A 7 11.19 7.83 -11.32
CA GLU A 7 12.43 8.43 -10.80
C GLU A 7 13.12 7.51 -9.80
N VAL A 8 12.36 6.90 -8.89
CA VAL A 8 12.88 5.93 -7.91
C VAL A 8 13.56 4.75 -8.63
N LYS A 9 12.90 4.19 -9.65
CA LYS A 9 13.44 3.11 -10.49
C LYS A 9 14.77 3.49 -11.14
N LYS A 10 14.89 4.70 -11.69
CA LYS A 10 16.14 5.19 -12.28
C LYS A 10 17.29 5.24 -11.27
N GLN A 11 17.04 5.73 -10.06
CA GLN A 11 18.07 5.77 -9.00
C GLN A 11 18.51 4.37 -8.60
N ILE A 12 17.57 3.44 -8.45
CA ILE A 12 17.84 2.04 -8.10
C ILE A 12 18.73 1.39 -9.16
N LEU A 13 18.40 1.57 -10.44
CA LEU A 13 19.17 0.99 -11.55
C LEU A 13 20.54 1.64 -11.74
N ALA A 14 20.72 2.89 -11.31
CA ALA A 14 22.04 3.53 -11.29
C ALA A 14 22.98 2.91 -10.23
N GLY A 15 22.40 2.27 -9.20
CA GLY A 15 23.14 1.60 -8.13
C GLY A 15 23.82 2.56 -7.16
N GLY A 16 24.69 2.02 -6.30
CA GLY A 16 25.39 2.75 -5.26
C GLY A 16 24.64 2.83 -3.93
N GLU A 17 25.05 3.77 -3.08
CA GLU A 17 24.35 4.08 -1.83
C GLU A 17 23.24 5.07 -2.10
N ILE A 18 22.01 4.70 -1.77
CA ILE A 18 20.81 5.48 -2.07
C ILE A 18 20.16 5.87 -0.75
N SER A 19 19.95 7.18 -0.56
CA SER A 19 19.20 7.69 0.60
C SER A 19 17.77 7.11 0.59
N PRO A 20 17.22 6.69 1.76
CA PRO A 20 15.89 6.10 1.85
C PRO A 20 14.79 6.96 1.23
N PHE A 21 13.75 6.33 0.70
CA PHE A 21 12.57 7.03 0.18
C PHE A 21 11.46 7.05 1.23
N LEU A 22 10.97 8.25 1.58
CA LEU A 22 9.79 8.41 2.42
C LEU A 22 8.60 8.79 1.53
N PHE A 23 7.67 7.86 1.35
CA PHE A 23 6.43 8.08 0.63
C PHE A 23 5.36 8.64 1.56
N LEU A 24 4.69 9.70 1.11
CA LEU A 24 3.67 10.43 1.85
C LEU A 24 2.35 10.44 1.09
N GLU A 25 1.30 9.90 1.70
CA GLU A 25 -0.08 9.94 1.19
C GLU A 25 -1.09 9.57 2.29
N ASN A 26 -2.28 10.20 2.32
CA ASN A 26 -3.30 10.04 3.37
C ASN A 26 -3.98 8.66 3.40
N ASN A 27 -4.34 8.11 2.25
CA ASN A 27 -4.78 6.73 2.04
C ASN A 27 -3.60 5.74 2.09
N MET A 28 -3.14 5.50 3.32
CA MET A 28 -2.02 4.61 3.63
C MET A 28 -2.14 3.22 2.98
N GLN A 29 -3.33 2.63 2.94
CA GLN A 29 -3.53 1.30 2.36
C GLN A 29 -3.30 1.30 0.85
N LEU A 30 -3.83 2.29 0.13
CA LEU A 30 -3.55 2.45 -1.30
C LEU A 30 -2.06 2.70 -1.54
N MET A 31 -1.42 3.54 -0.72
CA MET A 31 0.02 3.77 -0.80
C MET A 31 0.83 2.50 -0.57
N HIS A 32 0.52 1.72 0.46
CA HIS A 32 1.24 0.48 0.73
C HIS A 32 1.09 -0.52 -0.42
N HIS A 33 -0.12 -0.64 -0.98
CA HIS A 33 -0.37 -1.48 -2.15
C HIS A 33 0.44 -1.04 -3.38
N GLU A 34 0.48 0.26 -3.68
CA GLU A 34 1.22 0.79 -4.83
C GLU A 34 2.74 0.62 -4.66
N ILE A 35 3.28 0.90 -3.46
CA ILE A 35 4.70 0.67 -3.15
C ILE A 35 5.01 -0.81 -3.28
N TYR A 36 4.21 -1.69 -2.68
CA TYR A 36 4.43 -3.13 -2.73
C TYR A 36 4.36 -3.67 -4.16
N SER A 37 3.38 -3.21 -4.96
CA SER A 37 3.27 -3.55 -6.38
C SER A 37 4.49 -3.09 -7.18
N PHE A 38 4.97 -1.87 -6.92
CA PHE A 38 6.20 -1.34 -7.52
C PHE A 38 7.43 -2.17 -7.14
N ILE A 39 7.54 -2.59 -5.87
CA ILE A 39 8.62 -3.50 -5.43
C ILE A 39 8.55 -4.82 -6.20
N LEU A 40 7.38 -5.44 -6.30
CA LEU A 40 7.25 -6.71 -7.02
C LEU A 40 7.55 -6.57 -8.52
N GLU A 41 7.25 -5.42 -9.12
CA GLU A 41 7.63 -5.10 -10.49
C GLU A 41 9.16 -5.03 -10.62
N ILE A 42 9.83 -4.23 -9.80
CA ILE A 42 11.28 -4.01 -9.94
C ILE A 42 12.08 -5.28 -9.62
N LEU A 43 11.64 -6.10 -8.66
CA LEU A 43 12.27 -7.39 -8.38
C LEU A 43 12.17 -8.32 -9.60
N ARG A 44 10.97 -8.42 -10.19
CA ARG A 44 10.72 -9.28 -11.35
C ARG A 44 11.54 -8.89 -12.56
N GLU A 45 11.62 -7.59 -12.87
CA GLU A 45 12.39 -7.09 -13.99
C GLU A 45 13.90 -7.32 -13.85
N ASN A 46 14.39 -7.47 -12.62
CA ASN A 46 15.79 -7.76 -12.32
C ASN A 46 16.03 -9.24 -12.02
N GLU A 47 15.07 -10.13 -12.34
CA GLU A 47 15.15 -11.58 -12.12
C GLU A 47 15.40 -11.96 -10.65
N MET A 48 14.92 -11.13 -9.73
CA MET A 48 15.10 -11.30 -8.29
C MET A 48 13.88 -11.98 -7.67
N ASP A 49 14.14 -12.85 -6.69
CA ASP A 49 13.09 -13.49 -5.93
C ASP A 49 12.57 -12.61 -4.76
N LYS A 50 11.39 -12.97 -4.24
CA LYS A 50 10.74 -12.25 -3.14
C LYS A 50 11.53 -12.29 -1.82
N GLN A 51 12.54 -13.17 -1.67
CA GLN A 51 13.38 -13.18 -0.46
C GLN A 51 14.29 -11.96 -0.39
N SER A 52 14.43 -11.22 -1.49
CA SER A 52 15.11 -9.92 -1.53
C SER A 52 14.25 -8.77 -0.97
N LEU A 53 13.02 -9.05 -0.52
CA LEU A 53 12.14 -8.09 0.14
C LEU A 53 12.01 -8.41 1.63
N PHE A 54 12.46 -7.48 2.47
CA PHE A 54 12.21 -7.42 3.89
C PHE A 54 11.09 -6.42 4.15
N HIS A 55 9.92 -6.91 4.56
CA HIS A 55 8.73 -6.08 4.71
C HIS A 55 8.22 -6.12 6.15
N LEU A 56 8.11 -4.94 6.74
CA LEU A 56 7.55 -4.71 8.06
C LEU A 56 6.20 -4.03 7.89
N VAL A 57 5.14 -4.82 8.05
CA VAL A 57 3.74 -4.44 7.82
C VAL A 57 3.20 -3.70 9.04
N ASP A 58 2.40 -2.66 8.81
CA ASP A 58 1.70 -1.97 9.90
C ASP A 58 0.52 -2.82 10.39
N THR A 59 0.68 -3.45 11.54
CA THR A 59 -0.36 -4.27 12.19
C THR A 59 -1.31 -3.47 13.07
N GLY A 60 -1.12 -2.16 13.22
CA GLY A 60 -1.86 -1.36 14.21
C GLY A 60 -1.32 -1.49 15.64
N GLU A 61 -0.24 -2.24 15.91
CA GLU A 61 0.48 -2.26 17.19
C GLU A 61 1.81 -1.50 17.14
N SER A 62 2.24 -0.84 18.23
CA SER A 62 3.48 -0.06 18.21
C SER A 62 4.70 -0.96 17.96
N LEU A 63 5.54 -0.55 17.01
CA LEU A 63 6.72 -1.31 16.62
C LEU A 63 7.78 -1.29 17.72
N LYS A 64 8.10 -2.47 18.26
CA LYS A 64 9.07 -2.60 19.36
C LYS A 64 10.50 -2.38 18.85
N ILE A 65 11.32 -1.71 19.66
CA ILE A 65 12.72 -1.39 19.31
C ILE A 65 13.55 -2.65 18.99
N ASP A 66 13.33 -3.76 19.69
CA ASP A 66 14.09 -4.99 19.48
C ASP A 66 13.74 -5.67 18.15
N GLU A 67 12.48 -5.59 17.74
CA GLU A 67 12.01 -6.08 16.43
C GLU A 67 12.65 -5.25 15.32
N MET A 68 12.62 -3.93 15.46
CA MET A 68 13.25 -3.03 14.48
C MET A 68 14.77 -3.23 14.38
N LYS A 69 15.46 -3.41 15.52
CA LYS A 69 16.90 -3.73 15.51
C LYS A 69 17.18 -5.03 14.77
N ARG A 70 16.43 -6.10 15.05
CA ARG A 70 16.58 -7.38 14.33
C ARG A 70 16.30 -7.23 12.84
N PHE A 71 15.28 -6.45 12.47
CA PHE A 71 14.97 -6.16 11.08
C PHE A 71 16.13 -5.47 10.36
N MET A 72 16.74 -4.44 10.98
CA MET A 72 17.87 -3.72 10.39
C MET A 72 19.13 -4.57 10.23
N THR A 73 19.37 -5.58 11.08
CA THR A 73 20.56 -6.46 10.92
C THR A 73 20.59 -7.24 9.61
N GLN A 74 19.45 -7.38 8.92
CA GLN A 74 19.44 -7.96 7.58
C GLN A 74 20.19 -7.08 6.57
N GLY A 75 20.27 -5.76 6.82
CA GLY A 75 21.01 -4.81 5.99
C GLY A 75 22.53 -4.94 6.13
N ASP A 76 23.02 -5.53 7.22
CA ASP A 76 24.46 -5.81 7.40
C ASP A 76 24.94 -6.95 6.47
N VAL A 77 24.00 -7.75 5.94
CA VAL A 77 24.28 -8.84 5.01
C VAL A 77 24.24 -8.30 3.59
N LYS A 78 25.30 -8.59 2.81
CA LYS A 78 25.36 -8.20 1.40
C LYS A 78 24.19 -8.83 0.62
N PRO A 79 23.50 -8.07 -0.26
CA PRO A 79 22.43 -8.61 -1.07
C PRO A 79 22.85 -9.82 -1.90
N ARG A 80 21.95 -10.80 -2.04
CA ARG A 80 22.16 -11.99 -2.88
C ARG A 80 22.20 -11.65 -4.37
N PHE A 81 21.46 -10.63 -4.77
CA PHE A 81 21.34 -10.14 -6.14
C PHE A 81 21.91 -8.71 -6.24
N ALA A 82 21.44 -7.91 -7.21
CA ALA A 82 21.89 -6.54 -7.40
C ALA A 82 21.58 -5.62 -6.21
N PHE A 83 20.43 -5.83 -5.56
CA PHE A 83 20.01 -5.09 -4.37
C PHE A 83 19.09 -5.94 -3.48
N GLN A 84 18.70 -5.41 -2.33
CA GLN A 84 17.60 -5.91 -1.52
C GLN A 84 16.76 -4.71 -1.03
N VAL A 85 15.47 -4.95 -0.79
CA VAL A 85 14.50 -3.91 -0.48
C VAL A 85 14.00 -4.08 0.95
N PHE A 86 14.05 -3.00 1.71
CA PHE A 86 13.44 -2.86 3.02
C PHE A 86 12.20 -1.98 2.87
N PHE A 87 11.03 -2.51 3.18
CA PHE A 87 9.80 -1.72 3.22
C PHE A 87 9.27 -1.67 4.64
N ILE A 88 9.21 -0.47 5.21
CA ILE A 88 8.72 -0.22 6.58
C ILE A 88 7.47 0.63 6.48
N GLU A 89 6.35 0.05 6.88
CA GLU A 89 5.07 0.74 6.87
C GLU A 89 4.89 1.65 8.08
N ASN A 90 4.29 2.82 7.84
CA ASN A 90 3.81 3.75 8.87
C ASN A 90 4.86 4.08 9.95
N ILE A 91 5.96 4.71 9.53
CA ILE A 91 7.11 4.95 10.42
C ILE A 91 6.78 5.81 11.66
N SER A 92 5.72 6.63 11.60
CA SER A 92 5.27 7.41 12.76
C SER A 92 4.74 6.57 13.93
N ARG A 93 4.47 5.27 13.73
CA ARG A 93 4.04 4.35 14.80
C ARG A 93 5.18 3.86 15.69
N MET A 94 6.42 4.12 15.28
CA MET A 94 7.60 3.89 16.09
C MET A 94 7.66 4.89 17.24
N THR A 95 8.02 4.42 18.43
CA THR A 95 8.38 5.30 19.53
C THR A 95 9.60 6.15 19.16
N LEU A 96 9.77 7.29 19.83
CA LEU A 96 10.95 8.15 19.64
C LEU A 96 12.27 7.36 19.81
N GLN A 97 12.30 6.42 20.76
CA GLN A 97 13.47 5.57 21.00
C GLN A 97 13.73 4.64 19.82
N THR A 98 12.68 4.04 19.23
CA THR A 98 12.80 3.20 18.04
C THR A 98 13.24 4.02 16.83
N GLN A 99 12.65 5.21 16.59
CA GLN A 99 13.04 6.09 15.49
C GLN A 99 14.52 6.50 15.58
N ASN A 100 15.00 6.85 16.78
CA ASN A 100 16.41 7.19 17.00
C ASN A 100 17.35 6.00 16.75
N ALA A 101 16.92 4.77 17.01
CA ALA A 101 17.71 3.57 16.73
C ALA A 101 17.91 3.33 15.23
N CYS A 102 17.00 3.82 14.38
CA CYS A 102 17.06 3.67 12.92
C CYS A 102 18.01 4.66 12.25
N LEU A 103 18.42 5.73 12.93
CA LEU A 103 19.15 6.85 12.32
C LEU A 103 20.43 6.40 11.60
N LYS A 104 21.21 5.51 12.22
CA LYS A 104 22.44 4.99 11.61
C LYS A 104 22.15 4.23 10.32
N PHE A 105 21.13 3.38 10.31
CA PHE A 105 20.76 2.59 9.14
C PHE A 105 20.22 3.44 8.00
N PHE A 106 19.54 4.55 8.29
CA PHE A 106 19.05 5.47 7.26
C PHE A 106 20.13 6.40 6.71
N GLU A 107 21.14 6.73 7.52
CA GLU A 107 22.29 7.53 7.10
C GLU A 107 23.25 6.73 6.24
N GLU A 108 23.53 5.49 6.65
CA GLU A 108 24.45 4.57 5.98
C GLU A 108 23.72 3.24 5.70
N PRO A 109 22.78 3.22 4.73
CA PRO A 109 22.05 1.99 4.41
C PRO A 109 22.97 0.91 3.87
N GLY A 110 24.13 1.27 3.29
CA GLY A 110 25.04 0.36 2.62
C GLY A 110 24.66 0.11 1.17
N ALA A 111 25.66 -0.18 0.34
CA ALA A 111 25.47 -0.38 -1.09
C ALA A 111 24.51 -1.55 -1.39
N GLY A 112 23.48 -1.28 -2.21
CA GLY A 112 22.48 -2.26 -2.59
C GLY A 112 21.34 -2.45 -1.58
N ASN A 113 21.31 -1.70 -0.47
CA ASN A 113 20.15 -1.66 0.41
C ASN A 113 19.24 -0.49 0.01
N ILE A 114 18.04 -0.81 -0.44
CA ILE A 114 17.04 0.17 -0.82
C ILE A 114 15.96 0.21 0.25
N ILE A 115 15.76 1.37 0.86
CA ILE A 115 14.85 1.53 1.98
C ILE A 115 13.65 2.38 1.54
N PHE A 116 12.46 1.80 1.63
CA PHE A 116 11.18 2.46 1.44
C PHE A 116 10.48 2.59 2.79
N LEU A 117 10.04 3.80 3.09
CA LEU A 117 9.29 4.17 4.28
C LEU A 117 7.95 4.74 3.83
N SER A 118 6.89 4.48 4.57
CA SER A 118 5.60 5.15 4.35
C SER A 118 5.14 5.90 5.58
N ASN A 119 4.41 6.99 5.38
CA ASN A 119 3.65 7.67 6.42
C ASN A 119 2.53 8.53 5.82
N ALA A 120 1.49 8.83 6.59
CA ALA A 120 0.38 9.66 6.09
C ALA A 120 0.81 11.10 5.80
N SER A 121 1.74 11.63 6.59
CA SER A 121 2.31 12.97 6.45
C SER A 121 3.70 13.02 7.09
N GLU A 122 4.34 14.19 7.19
CA GLU A 122 5.58 14.31 7.98
C GLU A 122 5.32 14.24 9.50
N SER A 123 4.06 14.35 9.94
CA SER A 123 3.70 14.33 11.35
C SER A 123 4.06 13.00 12.01
N GLY A 124 4.65 13.08 13.21
CA GLY A 124 5.09 11.92 13.99
C GLY A 124 6.42 11.30 13.53
N VAL A 125 7.02 11.81 12.45
CA VAL A 125 8.38 11.45 12.03
C VAL A 125 9.35 12.50 12.56
N ILE A 126 10.43 12.08 13.21
CA ILE A 126 11.41 13.03 13.75
C ILE A 126 12.22 13.73 12.65
N ASP A 127 12.57 15.00 12.89
CA ASP A 127 13.33 15.84 11.94
C ASP A 127 14.65 15.20 11.49
N THR A 128 15.30 14.46 12.38
CA THR A 128 16.56 13.76 12.09
C THR A 128 16.40 12.61 11.10
N ILE A 129 15.22 12.00 11.01
CA ILE A 129 14.87 11.07 9.92
C ILE A 129 14.54 11.88 8.68
N LEU A 130 13.69 12.91 8.79
CA LEU A 130 13.27 13.72 7.63
C LEU A 130 14.45 14.34 6.87
N SER A 131 15.55 14.66 7.57
CA SER A 131 16.78 15.19 6.96
C SER A 131 17.62 14.15 6.19
N ARG A 132 17.33 12.84 6.36
CA ARG A 132 18.10 11.71 5.79
C ARG A 132 17.35 10.96 4.70
N VAL A 133 16.13 11.38 4.36
CA VAL A 133 15.25 10.69 3.41
C VAL A 133 14.89 11.56 2.22
N GLN A 134 14.65 10.91 1.08
CA GLN A 134 14.04 11.48 -0.10
C GLN A 134 12.53 11.44 0.02
N LYS A 135 11.90 12.59 0.28
CA LYS A 135 10.44 12.68 0.38
C LYS A 135 9.78 12.56 -0.99
N ARG A 136 8.72 11.76 -1.07
CA ARG A 136 7.91 11.52 -2.28
C ARG A 136 6.43 11.63 -1.92
N GLU A 137 5.82 12.77 -2.23
CA GLU A 137 4.37 12.91 -2.16
C GLU A 137 3.73 12.10 -3.29
N LEU A 138 3.02 11.04 -2.92
CA LEU A 138 2.26 10.27 -3.89
C LEU A 138 0.89 10.93 -4.03
N LYS A 139 0.55 11.36 -5.24
CA LYS A 139 -0.82 11.77 -5.55
C LYS A 139 -1.59 10.54 -6.03
N LEU A 140 -1.92 9.67 -5.08
CA LEU A 140 -2.74 8.49 -5.31
C LEU A 140 -4.19 8.95 -5.19
N GLY A 141 -4.80 9.20 -6.34
CA GLY A 141 -6.15 9.74 -6.44
C GLY A 141 -6.66 9.82 -7.88
N GLY A 142 -5.92 9.19 -8.80
CA GLY A 142 -6.38 9.00 -10.15
C GLY A 142 -7.30 7.79 -10.17
N HIS A 143 -8.48 7.93 -10.77
CA HIS A 143 -9.47 6.86 -10.89
C HIS A 143 -8.86 5.51 -11.36
N SER A 144 -7.80 5.52 -12.16
CA SER A 144 -7.14 4.29 -12.62
C SER A 144 -6.39 3.52 -11.53
N GLN A 145 -5.72 4.20 -10.58
CA GLN A 145 -4.97 3.54 -9.50
C GLN A 145 -5.92 3.01 -8.43
N GLU A 146 -6.90 3.83 -8.03
CA GLU A 146 -7.98 3.40 -7.13
C GLU A 146 -8.73 2.19 -7.68
N ASN A 147 -9.05 2.20 -8.98
CA ASN A 147 -9.67 1.05 -9.64
C ASN A 147 -8.77 -0.20 -9.57
N SER A 148 -7.46 -0.09 -9.78
CA SER A 148 -6.54 -1.23 -9.71
C SER A 148 -6.51 -1.83 -8.31
N PHE A 149 -6.37 -0.98 -7.29
CA PHE A 149 -6.36 -1.39 -5.89
C PHE A 149 -7.69 -2.03 -5.47
N TYR A 150 -8.81 -1.37 -5.75
CA TYR A 150 -10.14 -1.92 -5.46
C TYR A 150 -10.39 -3.22 -6.22
N SER A 151 -9.91 -3.35 -7.46
CA SER A 151 -10.03 -4.60 -8.23
C SER A 151 -9.32 -5.73 -7.51
N SER A 152 -8.06 -5.52 -7.09
CA SER A 152 -7.30 -6.51 -6.31
C SER A 152 -8.03 -6.93 -5.04
N ILE A 153 -8.55 -5.97 -4.27
CA ILE A 153 -9.30 -6.24 -3.03
C ILE A 153 -10.57 -7.05 -3.31
N PHE A 154 -11.35 -6.66 -4.32
CA PHE A 154 -12.59 -7.35 -4.64
C PHE A 154 -12.35 -8.72 -5.28
N GLU A 155 -11.29 -8.90 -6.07
CA GLU A 155 -10.88 -10.21 -6.57
C GLU A 155 -10.60 -11.16 -5.41
N GLY A 156 -9.86 -10.72 -4.39
CA GLY A 156 -9.66 -11.43 -3.13
C GLY A 156 -10.99 -11.83 -2.47
N LEU A 157 -11.92 -10.89 -2.35
CA LEU A 157 -13.27 -11.16 -1.82
C LEU A 157 -13.98 -12.28 -2.60
N ILE A 158 -13.91 -12.28 -3.93
CA ILE A 158 -14.57 -13.30 -4.77
C ILE A 158 -13.96 -14.69 -4.62
N VAL A 159 -12.65 -14.79 -4.40
CA VAL A 159 -11.97 -16.08 -4.18
C VAL A 159 -12.03 -16.57 -2.74
N GLY A 160 -12.70 -15.84 -1.85
CA GLY A 160 -12.91 -16.20 -0.43
C GLY A 160 -11.89 -15.61 0.54
N GLU A 161 -10.99 -14.74 0.08
CA GLU A 161 -10.01 -14.01 0.89
C GLU A 161 -10.56 -12.65 1.32
N SER A 162 -11.67 -12.65 2.07
CA SER A 162 -12.43 -11.43 2.37
C SER A 162 -11.80 -10.49 3.42
N LEU A 163 -10.77 -10.93 4.16
CA LEU A 163 -10.24 -10.21 5.32
C LEU A 163 -9.69 -8.83 4.95
N GLU A 164 -8.94 -8.72 3.86
CA GLU A 164 -8.37 -7.46 3.40
C GLU A 164 -9.48 -6.47 3.01
N CYS A 165 -10.47 -6.94 2.24
CA CYS A 165 -11.63 -6.15 1.83
C CYS A 165 -12.41 -5.59 3.02
N ILE A 166 -12.71 -6.45 3.99
CA ILE A 166 -13.41 -6.04 5.21
C ILE A 166 -12.57 -5.03 5.98
N THR A 167 -11.29 -5.32 6.22
CA THR A 167 -10.41 -4.45 7.01
C THR A 167 -10.30 -3.06 6.40
N TYR A 168 -10.14 -2.96 5.08
CA TYR A 168 -10.07 -1.68 4.39
C TYR A 168 -11.41 -0.92 4.46
N PHE A 169 -12.50 -1.45 3.88
CA PHE A 169 -13.73 -0.68 3.71
C PHE A 169 -14.49 -0.40 5.02
N PHE A 170 -14.29 -1.20 6.06
CA PHE A 170 -14.94 -0.97 7.35
C PHE A 170 -14.21 0.11 8.18
N SER A 171 -12.92 0.31 7.97
CA SER A 171 -12.12 1.34 8.65
C SER A 171 -11.98 2.63 7.84
N ALA A 172 -12.11 2.55 6.50
CA ALA A 172 -11.90 3.68 5.61
C ALA A 172 -12.96 4.79 5.78
N LYS A 173 -12.50 6.04 5.73
CA LYS A 173 -13.33 7.25 5.72
C LYS A 173 -13.34 7.87 4.32
N LEU A 174 -13.93 7.16 3.37
CA LEU A 174 -13.99 7.57 1.97
C LEU A 174 -15.04 8.66 1.73
N GLU A 175 -14.79 9.51 0.74
CA GLU A 175 -15.78 10.42 0.20
C GLU A 175 -16.79 9.68 -0.70
N LYS A 176 -17.92 10.33 -1.00
CA LYS A 176 -18.98 9.74 -1.85
C LYS A 176 -18.44 9.25 -3.20
N ASN A 177 -17.54 10.00 -3.82
CA ASN A 177 -16.99 9.66 -5.13
C ASN A 177 -16.10 8.41 -5.07
N GLU A 178 -15.28 8.28 -4.02
CA GLU A 178 -14.43 7.11 -3.79
C GLU A 178 -15.27 5.84 -3.57
N TYR A 179 -16.36 5.93 -2.82
CA TYR A 179 -17.29 4.80 -2.70
C TYR A 179 -17.97 4.44 -4.03
N LEU A 180 -18.31 5.43 -4.85
CA LEU A 180 -18.90 5.18 -6.17
C LEU A 180 -17.91 4.46 -7.09
N ILE A 181 -16.63 4.82 -7.01
CA ILE A 181 -15.55 4.13 -7.73
C ILE A 181 -15.48 2.69 -7.24
N ALA A 182 -15.38 2.46 -5.93
CA ALA A 182 -15.36 1.12 -5.35
C ALA A 182 -16.57 0.26 -5.77
N LEU A 183 -17.79 0.79 -5.73
CA LEU A 183 -18.99 0.07 -6.17
C LEU A 183 -18.95 -0.30 -7.66
N LYS A 184 -18.48 0.62 -8.51
CA LYS A 184 -18.32 0.37 -9.95
C LYS A 184 -17.23 -0.67 -10.22
N THR A 185 -16.12 -0.62 -9.48
CA THR A 185 -15.06 -1.64 -9.55
C THR A 185 -15.58 -3.01 -9.10
N LEU A 186 -16.32 -3.09 -8.00
CA LEU A 186 -16.96 -4.33 -7.55
C LEU A 186 -17.87 -4.91 -8.64
N MET A 187 -18.70 -4.08 -9.26
CA MET A 187 -19.54 -4.50 -10.38
C MET A 187 -18.71 -5.06 -11.53
N GLN A 188 -17.58 -4.43 -11.88
CA GLN A 188 -16.67 -4.90 -12.93
C GLN A 188 -16.03 -6.25 -12.59
N VAL A 189 -15.58 -6.45 -11.36
CA VAL A 189 -15.01 -7.72 -10.89
C VAL A 189 -16.08 -8.82 -10.93
N LEU A 190 -17.30 -8.54 -10.47
CA LEU A 190 -18.42 -9.49 -10.51
C LEU A 190 -18.79 -9.90 -11.94
N MET A 191 -18.78 -8.95 -12.89
CA MET A 191 -19.02 -9.23 -14.31
C MET A 191 -17.92 -10.14 -14.91
N SER A 192 -16.67 -9.92 -14.50
CA SER A 192 -15.51 -10.71 -14.97
C SER A 192 -15.46 -12.11 -14.35
N SER A 193 -16.15 -12.32 -13.22
CA SER A 193 -16.18 -13.57 -12.46
C SER A 193 -17.21 -14.60 -12.98
N GLY A 194 -17.79 -14.38 -14.16
CA GLY A 194 -18.77 -15.27 -14.79
C GLY A 194 -20.21 -15.09 -14.28
N GLY A 195 -21.16 -15.85 -14.86
CA GLY A 195 -22.61 -15.67 -14.66
C GLY A 195 -23.15 -15.98 -13.24
N LYS A 196 -22.29 -16.38 -12.29
CA LYS A 196 -22.65 -16.75 -10.91
C LYS A 196 -23.33 -15.59 -10.16
N TYR A 197 -22.99 -14.36 -10.50
CA TYR A 197 -23.42 -13.16 -9.76
C TYR A 197 -24.52 -12.35 -10.45
N ILE A 198 -25.18 -12.90 -11.48
CA ILE A 198 -26.13 -12.15 -12.32
C ILE A 198 -27.28 -11.50 -11.55
N LYS A 199 -27.78 -12.15 -10.49
CA LYS A 199 -28.83 -11.61 -9.62
C LYS A 199 -28.33 -10.48 -8.72
N ILE A 200 -27.06 -10.50 -8.35
CA ILE A 200 -26.41 -9.46 -7.54
C ILE A 200 -26.12 -8.25 -8.41
N LEU A 201 -25.64 -8.47 -9.64
CA LEU A 201 -25.30 -7.41 -10.61
C LEU A 201 -26.47 -6.46 -10.89
N SER A 202 -27.66 -6.99 -11.17
CA SER A 202 -28.84 -6.15 -11.47
C SER A 202 -29.28 -5.29 -10.29
N LYS A 203 -29.15 -5.82 -9.06
CA LYS A 203 -29.42 -5.05 -7.84
C LYS A 203 -28.35 -3.98 -7.60
N LEU A 204 -27.07 -4.34 -7.77
CA LEU A 204 -25.94 -3.45 -7.58
C LEU A 204 -25.99 -2.25 -8.53
N GLU A 205 -26.32 -2.49 -9.81
CA GLU A 205 -26.49 -1.42 -10.80
C GLU A 205 -27.58 -0.41 -10.36
N LYS A 206 -28.70 -0.90 -9.82
CA LYS A 206 -29.78 -0.04 -9.31
C LYS A 206 -29.33 0.76 -8.09
N ASP A 207 -28.58 0.14 -7.18
CA ASP A 207 -28.08 0.78 -5.98
C ASP A 207 -27.05 1.87 -6.31
N ILE A 208 -26.13 1.63 -7.25
CA ILE A 208 -25.18 2.63 -7.77
C ILE A 208 -25.93 3.85 -8.31
N ASN A 209 -26.94 3.63 -9.17
CA ASN A 209 -27.79 4.70 -9.69
C ASN A 209 -28.49 5.47 -8.57
N GLY A 210 -28.91 4.78 -7.51
CA GLY A 210 -29.54 5.39 -6.34
C GLY A 210 -28.59 6.24 -5.50
N VAL A 211 -27.33 5.85 -5.36
CA VAL A 211 -26.29 6.69 -4.73
C VAL A 211 -26.07 7.98 -5.53
N GLU A 212 -25.95 7.87 -6.85
CA GLU A 212 -25.71 9.02 -7.73
C GLU A 212 -26.86 10.02 -7.66
N LYS A 213 -28.11 9.55 -7.69
CA LYS A 213 -29.31 10.40 -7.90
C LYS A 213 -30.16 10.66 -6.64
N ASN A 214 -30.24 9.71 -5.71
CA ASN A 214 -31.25 9.70 -4.64
C ASN A 214 -30.66 9.80 -3.23
N ASN A 215 -29.39 10.23 -3.12
CA ASN A 215 -28.68 10.41 -1.85
C ASN A 215 -28.68 9.17 -0.93
N LEU A 216 -28.70 7.96 -1.51
CA LEU A 216 -28.50 6.73 -0.74
C LEU A 216 -27.10 6.72 -0.13
N SER A 217 -26.97 6.14 1.06
CA SER A 217 -25.68 5.99 1.74
C SER A 217 -24.77 5.02 0.98
N PRO A 218 -23.69 5.51 0.33
CA PRO A 218 -22.83 4.65 -0.48
C PRO A 218 -22.06 3.65 0.38
N LYS A 219 -21.67 4.04 1.59
CA LYS A 219 -21.01 3.16 2.56
C LYS A 219 -21.90 1.97 2.92
N TYR A 220 -23.16 2.24 3.31
CA TYR A 220 -24.10 1.19 3.69
C TYR A 220 -24.31 0.17 2.56
N ILE A 221 -24.42 0.67 1.32
CA ILE A 221 -24.58 -0.17 0.15
C ILE A 221 -23.34 -1.05 -0.05
N LEU A 222 -22.15 -0.46 -0.07
CA LEU A 222 -20.92 -1.22 -0.27
C LEU A 222 -20.71 -2.27 0.83
N ASP A 223 -20.86 -1.89 2.11
CA ASP A 223 -20.73 -2.79 3.25
C ASP A 223 -21.71 -3.97 3.13
N SER A 224 -22.95 -3.73 2.68
CA SER A 224 -23.96 -4.77 2.47
C SER A 224 -23.54 -5.80 1.41
N TYR A 225 -22.91 -5.36 0.33
CA TYR A 225 -22.41 -6.27 -0.71
C TYR A 225 -21.16 -7.03 -0.26
N ILE A 226 -20.25 -6.39 0.47
CA ILE A 226 -19.08 -7.07 1.05
C ILE A 226 -19.54 -8.20 1.97
N VAL A 227 -20.50 -7.95 2.86
CA VAL A 227 -21.06 -8.97 3.74
C VAL A 227 -21.71 -10.10 2.95
N LEU A 228 -22.56 -9.77 1.96
CA LEU A 228 -23.24 -10.76 1.12
C LEU A 228 -22.28 -11.67 0.34
N LEU A 229 -21.12 -11.14 -0.09
CA LEU A 229 -20.14 -11.89 -0.89
C LEU A 229 -19.11 -12.64 -0.02
N SER A 230 -18.98 -12.27 1.25
CA SER A 230 -18.12 -12.94 2.22
C SER A 230 -18.70 -14.22 2.84
N THR A 231 -20.00 -14.50 2.60
CA THR A 231 -20.72 -15.71 3.06
C THR A 231 -20.77 -16.78 1.99
#